data_AF-A0A850RH46-F1
#
_entry.id   AF-A0A850RH46-F1
#
_cell.length_a   1.000
_cell.length_b   1.000
_cell.length_c   1.000
_cell.angle_alpha   90.00
_cell.angle_beta   90.00
_cell.angle_gamma   90.00
#
_symmetry.space_group_name_H-M   'P 1'
#
loop_
_entity.id
_entity.type
_entity.pdbx_description
1 polymer ?
#
loop_
_entity_poly.entity_id
_entity_poly.type
_entity_poly.pdbx_seq_one_letter_code
_entity_poly.pdbx_strand_id
1 'polypeptide(L)'
;MKLTPTIILLLFTATTHAWDGYDYDRGSYVEIEKGNLVRPGREIEYYDYGSGEYKYGDVESINSYGSSVEVEVYDSDAGEYRTFEMDR
;
A
#
# COMPACT_ATOMS: atom_id res chain seq x y z
N MET A 1 -0.66 -54.27 -5.31
CA MET A 1 -0.85 -53.04 -4.50
C MET A 1 -1.12 -51.89 -5.46
N LYS A 2 -2.24 -51.18 -5.32
CA LYS A 2 -2.54 -49.98 -6.14
C LYS A 2 -2.08 -48.76 -5.34
N LEU A 3 -1.11 -48.01 -5.88
CA LEU A 3 -0.63 -46.76 -5.30
C LEU A 3 -1.57 -45.63 -5.75
N THR A 4 -2.27 -45.00 -4.81
CA THR A 4 -3.02 -43.76 -5.05
C THR A 4 -2.11 -42.55 -4.88
N PRO A 5 -2.16 -41.54 -5.76
CA PRO A 5 -1.36 -40.34 -5.58
C PRO A 5 -2.06 -39.41 -4.58
N THR A 6 -1.41 -39.14 -3.46
CA THR A 6 -1.81 -38.07 -2.54
C THR A 6 -1.31 -36.74 -3.10
N ILE A 7 -2.22 -35.89 -3.56
CA ILE A 7 -1.92 -34.49 -3.87
C ILE A 7 -1.77 -33.74 -2.54
N ILE A 8 -0.55 -33.29 -2.24
CA ILE A 8 -0.27 -32.36 -1.16
C ILE A 8 -0.42 -30.94 -1.75
N LEU A 9 -1.49 -30.25 -1.38
CA LEU A 9 -1.71 -28.85 -1.72
C LEU A 9 -0.94 -27.98 -0.72
N LEU A 10 0.23 -27.46 -1.12
CA LEU A 10 0.96 -26.44 -0.37
C LEU A 10 0.26 -25.09 -0.57
N LEU A 11 -0.48 -24.63 0.44
CA LEU A 11 -0.96 -23.25 0.50
C LEU A 11 0.20 -22.36 0.95
N PHE A 12 0.82 -21.65 0.00
CA PHE A 12 1.76 -20.58 0.32
C PHE A 12 0.97 -19.37 0.83
N THR A 13 1.06 -19.10 2.14
CA THR A 13 0.60 -17.82 2.69
C THR A 13 1.61 -16.75 2.28
N ALA A 14 1.30 -15.97 1.25
CA ALA A 14 2.03 -14.74 0.99
C ALA A 14 1.77 -13.80 2.18
N THR A 15 2.82 -13.43 2.90
CA THR A 15 2.76 -12.37 3.91
C THR A 15 2.50 -11.06 3.17
N THR A 16 1.23 -10.72 3.00
CA THR A 16 0.83 -9.41 2.53
C THR A 16 0.93 -8.47 3.73
N HIS A 17 1.85 -7.51 3.66
CA HIS A 17 1.97 -6.45 4.65
C HIS A 17 1.16 -5.24 4.16
N ALA A 18 0.36 -4.65 5.05
CA ALA A 18 -0.19 -3.32 4.80
C ALA A 18 0.96 -2.33 4.94
N TRP A 19 0.83 -1.17 4.32
CA TRP A 19 1.78 -0.08 4.54
C TRP A 19 1.10 0.94 5.43
N ASP A 20 1.53 1.01 6.68
CA ASP A 20 1.11 2.03 7.63
C ASP A 20 2.05 3.25 7.50
N GLY A 21 1.53 4.46 7.59
CA GLY A 21 2.33 5.67 7.44
C GLY A 21 1.65 6.96 7.85
N TYR A 22 2.29 8.07 7.53
CA TYR A 22 1.82 9.42 7.85
C TYR A 22 1.86 10.33 6.62
N ASP A 23 0.77 11.05 6.39
CA ASP A 23 0.67 12.12 5.40
C ASP A 23 1.01 13.46 6.07
N TYR A 24 2.18 14.02 5.74
CA TYR A 24 2.62 15.31 6.31
C TYR A 24 1.90 16.52 5.72
N ASP A 25 1.31 16.40 4.53
CA ASP A 25 0.58 17.49 3.89
C ASP A 25 -0.79 17.70 4.56
N ARG A 26 -1.43 16.61 5.01
CA ARG A 26 -2.72 16.67 5.73
C ARG A 26 -2.63 16.50 7.24
N GLY A 27 -1.47 16.05 7.75
CA GLY A 27 -1.25 15.86 9.18
C GLY A 27 -2.05 14.70 9.77
N SER A 28 -2.35 13.67 8.97
CA SER A 28 -3.10 12.48 9.38
C SER A 28 -2.33 11.19 9.08
N TYR A 29 -2.64 10.12 9.83
CA TYR A 29 -2.17 8.78 9.49
C TYR A 29 -2.86 8.28 8.21
N VAL A 30 -2.16 7.42 7.48
CA VAL A 30 -2.66 6.75 6.28
C VAL A 30 -2.28 5.28 6.30
N GLU A 31 -3.10 4.44 5.68
CA GLU A 31 -2.84 3.02 5.52
C GLU A 31 -3.13 2.59 4.09
N ILE A 32 -2.16 1.95 3.42
CA ILE A 32 -2.38 1.27 2.15
C ILE A 32 -2.62 -0.21 2.47
N GLU A 33 -3.85 -0.67 2.25
CA GLU A 33 -4.21 -2.04 2.56
C GLU A 33 -3.45 -3.07 1.72
N LYS A 34 -3.35 -4.26 2.31
CA LYS A 34 -2.78 -5.46 1.71
C LYS A 34 -3.44 -5.77 0.38
N GLY A 35 -2.63 -5.91 -0.67
CA GLY A 35 -3.10 -6.28 -2.01
C GLY A 35 -2.94 -5.18 -3.05
N ASN A 36 -2.69 -3.95 -2.62
CA ASN A 36 -2.23 -2.89 -3.51
C ASN A 36 -0.81 -3.16 -4.01
N LEU A 37 -0.60 -3.03 -5.32
CA LEU A 37 0.74 -3.02 -5.91
C LEU A 37 1.27 -1.58 -5.90
N VAL A 38 1.94 -1.20 -4.82
CA VAL A 38 2.54 0.13 -4.67
C VAL A 38 3.74 0.27 -5.62
N ARG A 39 3.54 0.95 -6.75
CA ARG A 39 4.55 1.15 -7.80
C ARG A 39 4.22 2.39 -8.63
N PRO A 40 5.21 3.18 -9.08
CA PRO A 40 4.97 4.31 -9.98
C PRO A 40 4.12 3.95 -11.21
N GLY A 41 3.14 4.79 -11.52
CA GLY A 41 2.16 4.63 -12.59
C GLY A 41 1.03 3.64 -12.28
N ARG A 42 0.79 3.35 -10.99
CA ARG A 42 -0.33 2.51 -10.53
C ARG A 42 -1.19 3.31 -9.56
N GLU A 43 -2.49 3.24 -9.75
CA GLU A 43 -3.46 3.65 -8.73
C GLU A 43 -3.41 2.69 -7.54
N ILE A 44 -3.51 3.26 -6.35
CA ILE A 44 -3.66 2.55 -5.08
C ILE A 44 -4.88 3.09 -4.32
N GLU A 45 -5.49 2.22 -3.52
CA GLU A 45 -6.45 2.62 -2.49
C GLU A 45 -5.72 2.77 -1.16
N TYR A 46 -6.01 3.84 -0.42
CA TYR A 46 -5.51 4.05 0.94
C TYR A 46 -6.63 4.57 1.85
N TYR A 47 -6.57 4.19 3.12
CA TYR A 47 -7.44 4.73 4.15
C TYR A 47 -6.82 6.01 4.73
N ASP A 48 -7.56 7.12 4.70
CA ASP A 48 -7.15 8.39 5.31
C ASP A 48 -7.84 8.53 6.66
N TYR A 49 -7.07 8.40 7.75
CA TYR A 49 -7.60 8.50 9.12
C TYR A 49 -8.10 9.91 9.47
N GLY A 50 -7.69 10.94 8.73
CA GLY A 50 -8.18 12.31 8.92
C GLY A 50 -9.63 12.48 8.48
N SER A 51 -10.01 11.87 7.35
CA SER A 51 -11.40 11.84 6.87
C SER A 51 -12.20 10.63 7.35
N GLY A 52 -11.53 9.54 7.72
CA GLY A 52 -12.16 8.27 8.09
C GLY A 52 -12.68 7.48 6.89
N GLU A 53 -12.12 7.70 5.69
CA GLU A 53 -12.61 7.18 4.42
C GLU A 53 -11.46 6.60 3.58
N TYR A 54 -11.78 5.61 2.75
CA TYR A 54 -10.89 5.15 1.69
C TYR A 54 -10.89 6.15 0.54
N LYS A 55 -9.71 6.37 -0.02
CA LYS A 55 -9.46 7.25 -1.17
C LYS A 55 -8.51 6.58 -2.14
N TYR A 56 -8.41 7.14 -3.34
CA TYR A 56 -7.57 6.62 -4.42
C TYR A 56 -6.54 7.66 -4.84
N GLY A 57 -5.36 7.18 -5.27
CA GLY A 57 -4.33 8.04 -5.80
C GLY A 57 -3.35 7.29 -6.69
N ASP A 58 -2.82 7.98 -7.68
CA ASP A 58 -1.80 7.44 -8.58
C ASP A 58 -0.42 7.57 -7.93
N VAL A 59 0.32 6.47 -7.82
CA VAL A 59 1.69 6.52 -7.31
C VAL A 59 2.59 7.16 -8.36
N GLU A 60 3.27 8.23 -7.96
CA GLU A 60 4.16 9.01 -8.82
C GLU A 60 5.63 8.62 -8.58
N SER A 61 6.04 8.51 -7.32
CA SER A 61 7.40 8.12 -6.96
C SER A 61 7.47 7.31 -5.65
N ILE A 62 8.54 6.52 -5.51
CA ILE A 62 8.84 5.75 -4.30
C ILE A 62 10.32 5.94 -3.99
N ASN A 63 10.62 6.45 -2.80
CA ASN A 63 11.98 6.72 -2.34
C ASN A 63 12.22 6.12 -0.97
N SER A 64 13.18 5.19 -0.85
CA SER A 64 13.59 4.67 0.46
C SER A 64 14.68 5.55 1.07
N TYR A 65 14.45 6.06 2.28
CA TYR A 65 15.43 6.84 3.04
C TYR A 65 15.44 6.45 4.52
N GLY A 66 16.62 6.37 5.13
CA GLY A 66 16.75 6.13 6.57
C GLY A 66 16.05 4.85 7.05
N SER A 67 14.98 5.00 7.84
CA SER A 67 14.13 3.92 8.36
C SER A 67 12.74 3.81 7.71
N SER A 68 12.40 4.69 6.76
CA SER A 68 11.07 4.78 6.14
C SER A 68 11.13 4.64 4.61
N VAL A 69 9.94 4.61 4.00
CA VAL A 69 9.74 4.69 2.56
C VAL A 69 8.77 5.82 2.26
N GLU A 70 9.21 6.79 1.48
CA GLU A 70 8.37 7.87 0.99
C GLU A 70 7.64 7.43 -0.28
N VAL A 71 6.33 7.65 -0.33
CA VAL A 71 5.47 7.39 -1.49
C VAL A 71 4.75 8.69 -1.84
N GLU A 72 5.06 9.24 -3.02
CA GLU A 72 4.34 10.38 -3.56
C GLU A 72 3.14 9.85 -4.37
N VAL A 73 1.96 10.39 -4.07
CA VAL A 73 0.72 10.07 -4.78
C VAL A 73 0.05 11.32 -5.32
N TYR A 74 -0.58 11.21 -6.48
CA TYR A 74 -1.48 12.22 -6.99
C TYR A 74 -2.93 11.85 -6.64
N ASP A 75 -3.56 12.63 -5.76
CA ASP A 75 -4.97 12.53 -5.38
C ASP A 75 -5.80 13.24 -6.44
N SER A 76 -6.38 12.48 -7.39
CA SER A 76 -7.10 13.05 -8.53
C SER A 76 -8.43 13.72 -8.15
N ASP A 77 -9.02 13.33 -7.01
CA ASP A 77 -10.24 13.94 -6.48
C ASP A 77 -9.96 15.34 -5.89
N ALA A 78 -8.82 15.49 -5.21
CA ALA A 78 -8.36 16.76 -4.66
C ALA A 78 -7.57 17.62 -5.66
N GLY A 79 -7.01 17.01 -6.71
CA GLY A 79 -6.18 17.68 -7.72
C GLY A 79 -4.79 18.08 -7.19
N GLU A 80 -4.23 17.31 -6.25
CA GLU A 80 -2.96 17.64 -5.58
C GLU A 80 -2.04 16.42 -5.41
N TYR A 81 -0.74 16.69 -5.32
CA TYR A 81 0.26 15.68 -4.92
C TYR A 81 0.34 15.63 -3.39
N ARG A 82 0.53 14.43 -2.84
CA ARG A 82 0.70 14.19 -1.41
C ARG A 82 1.84 13.22 -1.16
N THR A 83 2.56 13.43 -0.07
CA THR A 83 3.71 12.62 0.30
C THR A 83 3.42 11.81 1.56
N PHE A 84 3.46 10.49 1.42
CA PHE A 84 3.29 9.57 2.54
C PHE A 84 4.64 9.04 3.00
N GLU A 85 4.98 9.22 4.28
CA GLU A 85 6.09 8.52 4.91
C GLU A 85 5.58 7.20 5.50
N MET A 86 6.02 6.09 4.93
CA MET A 86 5.55 4.76 5.27
C MET A 86 6.58 4.00 6.12
N ASP A 87 6.08 3.23 7.07
CA ASP A 87 6.87 2.29 7.86
C ASP A 87 7.36 1.11 6.99
N ARG A 88 8.46 0.49 7.43
CA ARG A 88 9.07 -0.67 6.74
C ARG A 88 8.50 -2.01 7.14
#